data_AF-D4IL76-F1
#
_entry.id   AF-D4IL76-F1
#
_cell.length_a   1.000
_cell.length_b   1.000
_cell.length_c   1.000
_cell.angle_alpha   90.00
_cell.angle_beta   90.00
_cell.angle_gamma   90.00
#
_symmetry.space_group_name_H-M   'P 1'
#
loop_
_entity.id
_entity.type
_entity.pdbx_description
1 polymer ?
#
loop_
_entity_poly.entity_id
_entity_poly.type
_entity_poly.pdbx_seq_one_letter_code
_entity_poly.pdbx_strand_id
1 'polypeptide(L)' 'MAYNKRKHLEANIAALRIAFASPAVLSPQQRDALAAYSGFGALKCVLQPAAADDDLTQ' A
#
# COMPACT_ATOMS: atom_id res chain seq x y z
N MET A 1 2.88 16.34 -11.17
CA MET A 1 3.93 15.59 -10.45
C MET A 1 3.62 14.11 -10.58
N ALA A 2 4.29 13.38 -11.47
CA ALA A 2 4.12 11.92 -11.54
C ALA A 2 4.73 11.33 -10.26
N TYR A 3 3.91 11.17 -9.21
CA TYR A 3 4.27 10.46 -7.99
C TYR A 3 4.95 9.16 -8.41
N ASN A 4 6.21 8.97 -8.04
CA ASN A 4 7.01 7.86 -8.54
C ASN A 4 6.49 6.57 -7.88
N LYS A 5 5.36 6.06 -8.40
CA LYS A 5 4.59 4.96 -7.83
C LYS A 5 5.44 3.71 -7.70
N ARG A 6 6.50 3.52 -8.51
CA ARG A 6 7.38 2.33 -8.45
C ARG A 6 7.98 2.10 -7.07
N LYS A 7 8.61 3.11 -6.48
CA LYS A 7 9.26 2.95 -5.16
C LYS A 7 8.25 2.60 -4.07
N HIS A 8 7.05 3.19 -4.15
CA HIS A 8 5.96 2.92 -3.22
C HIS A 8 5.38 1.51 -3.42
N LEU A 9 5.18 1.09 -4.67
CA LEU A 9 4.76 -0.26 -5.03
C LEU A 9 5.76 -1.30 -4.53
N GLU A 10 7.06 -1.07 -4.76
CA GLU A 10 8.14 -1.96 -4.30
C GLU A 10 8.16 -2.09 -2.77
N ALA A 11 7.99 -0.98 -2.04
CA ALA A 11 7.89 -0.99 -0.58
C ALA A 11 6.68 -1.82 -0.10
N ASN A 12 5.52 -1.63 -0.70
CA ASN A 12 4.32 -2.39 -0.34
C ASN A 12 4.45 -3.88 -0.67
N ILE A 13 5.07 -4.23 -1.81
CA ILE A 13 5.34 -5.63 -2.17
C ILE A 13 6.32 -6.26 -1.17
N ALA A 14 7.37 -5.53 -0.77
CA ALA A 14 8.34 -6.01 0.21
C ALA A 14 7.67 -6.28 1.57
N ALA A 15 6.81 -5.37 2.04
CA ALA A 15 6.03 -5.57 3.26
C ALA A 15 5.15 -6.82 3.20
N LEU A 16 4.45 -7.04 2.09
CA LEU A 16 3.64 -8.25 1.91
C LEU A 16 4.49 -9.53 1.89
N ARG A 17 5.64 -9.52 1.24
CA ARG A 17 6.57 -10.67 1.26
C ARG A 17 7.02 -11.00 2.68
N ILE A 18 7.31 -9.99 3.50
CA ILE A 18 7.69 -10.18 4.91
C ILE A 18 6.51 -10.79 5.69
N ALA A 19 5.30 -10.26 5.52
CA ALA A 19 4.11 -10.77 6.20
C ALA A 19 3.81 -12.24 5.84
N PHE A 20 3.90 -12.59 4.56
CA PHE A 20 3.62 -13.95 4.08
C PHE A 20 4.76 -14.94 4.27
N ALA A 21 6.00 -14.47 4.47
CA ALA A 21 7.11 -15.34 4.86
C ALA A 21 6.95 -15.90 6.29
N SER A 22 6.00 -15.36 7.08
CA SER A 22 5.68 -15.79 8.44
C SER A 22 6.91 -16.04 9.33
N PRO A 23 7.84 -15.07 9.42
CA PRO A 23 9.07 -15.26 10.20
C PRO A 23 8.74 -15.35 11.70
N ALA A 24 9.42 -16.26 12.40
CA ALA A 24 9.26 -16.43 13.84
C ALA A 24 9.71 -15.17 14.64
N VAL A 25 10.65 -14.40 14.09
CA VAL A 25 11.15 -13.15 14.68
C VAL A 25 11.35 -12.12 13.57
N LEU A 26 10.74 -10.94 13.73
CA LEU A 26 10.90 -9.81 12.81
C LEU A 26 12.07 -8.92 13.22
N SER A 27 12.96 -8.62 12.27
CA SER A 27 14.01 -7.61 12.46
C SER A 27 13.41 -6.20 12.59
N PRO A 28 14.11 -5.23 13.19
CA PRO A 28 13.65 -3.84 13.26
C PRO A 28 13.29 -3.28 11.88
N GLN A 29 14.12 -3.52 10.85
CA GLN A 29 13.82 -3.04 9.50
C GLN A 29 12.56 -3.69 8.89
N GLN A 30 12.30 -4.96 9.21
CA GLN A 30 11.09 -5.64 8.76
C GLN A 30 9.83 -5.07 9.43
N ARG A 31 9.94 -4.71 10.71
CA ARG A 31 8.85 -4.03 11.43
C ARG A 31 8.56 -2.66 10.83
N ASP A 32 9.59 -1.89 10.52
CA ASP A 32 9.45 -0.58 9.88
C ASP A 32 8.81 -0.71 8.49
N ALA A 33 9.21 -1.72 7.71
CA ALA A 33 8.62 -2.00 6.40
C ALA A 33 7.14 -2.37 6.49
N LEU A 34 6.75 -3.17 7.49
CA LEU A 34 5.34 -3.51 7.74
C LEU A 34 4.55 -2.29 8.24
N ALA A 35 5.12 -1.47 9.11
CA ALA A 35 4.49 -0.23 9.60
C ALA A 35 4.30 0.80 8.49
N ALA A 36 5.21 0.84 7.51
CA ALA A 36 5.14 1.72 6.35
C ALA A 36 4.20 1.20 5.24
N TYR A 37 3.61 0.00 5.39
CA TYR A 37 2.64 -0.51 4.44
C TYR A 37 1.38 0.34 4.44
N SER A 38 1.09 0.97 3.30
CA SER A 38 -0.13 1.79 3.13
C SER A 38 -1.03 1.30 2.01
N GLY A 39 -0.75 0.11 1.46
CA GLY A 39 -1.51 -0.48 0.36
C GLY A 39 -1.34 0.22 -0.99
N PHE A 40 -1.97 -0.33 -2.03
CA PHE A 40 -1.71 0.06 -3.42
C PHE A 40 -2.54 1.23 -3.94
N GLY A 41 -3.33 1.88 -3.08
CA GLY A 41 -4.19 3.02 -3.44
C GLY A 41 -5.37 2.70 -4.37
N ALA A 42 -5.36 1.56 -5.08
CA ALA A 42 -6.42 1.15 -6.01
C ALA A 42 -7.64 0.50 -5.34
N LEU A 43 -7.61 0.26 -4.02
CA LEU A 43 -8.76 -0.30 -3.30
C LEU A 43 -9.83 0.75 -2.99
N LYS A 44 -9.54 2.06 -3.05
CA LYS A 44 -10.57 3.09 -2.91
C LYS A 44 -11.56 3.10 -4.07
N CYS A 45 -11.12 2.92 -5.32
CA CYS A 45 -12.01 2.86 -6.48
C CYS A 45 -12.74 1.51 -6.67
N VAL A 46 -12.34 0.47 -5.93
CA VAL A 46 -13.03 -0.83 -5.91
C VAL A 46 -14.01 -0.93 -4.74
N LEU A 47 -13.68 -0.35 -3.57
CA LEU A 47 -14.55 -0.34 -2.38
C LEU A 47 -15.52 0.85 -2.35
N GLN A 48 -15.16 1.94 -3.02
CA GLN A 48 -16.03 3.06 -3.33
C GLN A 48 -16.23 3.04 -4.84
N PRO A 49 -17.20 2.28 -5.38
CA PRO A 49 -17.71 2.62 -6.71
C PRO A 49 -18.06 4.10 -6.67
N ALA A 50 -17.80 4.85 -7.74
CA ALA A 50 -18.21 6.24 -7.87
C ALA A 50 -19.72 6.35 -7.66
N ALA A 51 -20.15 6.46 -6.40
CA ALA A 51 -21.54 6.43 -5.98
C ALA A 51 -22.04 7.84 -5.64
N ALA A 52 -21.19 8.86 -5.84
CA ALA A 52 -21.58 10.25 -5.77
C ALA A 52 -20.83 11.02 -6.85
N ASP A 53 -21.59 11.79 -7.64
CA ASP A 53 -21.12 12.71 -8.69
C ASP A 53 -20.14 13.79 -8.18
N ASP A 54 -19.85 13.86 -6.88
CA ASP A 54 -18.90 14.79 -6.26
C ASP A 54 -17.44 14.60 -6.72
N ASP A 55 -17.07 13.45 -7.30
CA ASP A 55 -15.71 13.17 -7.79
C ASP A 55 -15.38 13.87 -9.13
N LEU A 56 -16.34 14.59 -9.74
CA LEU A 56 -16.16 15.34 -11.00
C LEU A 56 -15.80 16.82 -10.78
N THR A 57 -15.76 17.29 -9.54
CA THR A 57 -15.40 18.68 -9.22
C THR A 57 -14.42 18.77 -8.06
N GLN A 58 -13.12 18.58 -8.34
CA GLN A 58 -11.96 19.39 -7.89
C GLN A 58 -10.63 18.68 -8.16
#